data_AF-A0A1G3ZLY6-F1
#
_entry.id   AF-A0A1G3ZLY6-F1
#
_cell.length_a   1.000
_cell.length_b   1.000
_cell.length_c   1.000
_cell.angle_alpha   90.00
_cell.angle_beta   90.00
_cell.angle_gamma   90.00
#
_symmetry.space_group_name_H-M   'P 1'
#
loop_
_entity.id
_entity.type
_entity.pdbx_description
1 polymer ?
#
loop_
_entity_poly.entity_id
_entity_poly.type
_entity_poly.pdbx_seq_one_letter_code
_entity_poly.pdbx_strand_id
1 'polypeptide(L)'
;MKAAVQLKKPYGKGMFSRVEHARYLGWEDAFDVEFEDGLCFLEPHATIRKANRISAKAVPVKVEVDRELGSHFKVTYDTGEAAEVSWSFIRELPPAK
;
A
#
# COMPACT_ATOMS: atom_id res chain seq x y z
N MET A 1 16.00 17.21 24.68
CA MET A 1 15.55 15.81 24.55
C MET A 1 14.91 15.65 23.18
N LYS A 2 15.36 14.69 22.35
CA LYS A 2 14.70 14.40 21.06
C LYS A 2 13.41 13.65 21.35
N ALA A 3 12.27 14.26 21.05
CA ALA A 3 10.99 13.54 21.05
C ALA A 3 11.04 12.52 19.91
N ALA A 4 11.18 11.24 20.28
CA ALA A 4 10.97 10.15 19.33
C ALA A 4 9.51 10.20 18.91
N VAL A 5 9.24 10.51 17.65
CA VAL A 5 7.90 10.47 17.10
C VAL A 5 7.42 9.03 17.27
N GLN A 6 6.43 8.83 18.14
CA GLN A 6 5.86 7.53 18.41
C GLN A 6 4.91 7.17 17.24
N LEU A 7 5.49 6.91 16.06
CA LEU A 7 4.77 6.50 14.85
C LEU A 7 4.19 5.09 15.00
N LYS A 8 4.73 4.27 15.92
CA LYS A 8 4.26 2.89 16.11
C LYS A 8 3.03 2.86 17.02
N LYS A 9 1.89 2.41 16.51
CA LYS A 9 0.71 2.11 17.34
C LYS A 9 1.06 1.07 18.41
N PRO A 10 0.47 1.13 19.62
CA PRO A 10 0.71 0.11 20.63
C PRO A 10 0.42 -1.30 20.12
N TYR A 11 1.24 -2.25 20.52
CA TYR A 11 1.05 -3.66 20.19
C TYR A 11 -0.37 -4.13 20.58
N GLY A 12 -1.07 -4.81 19.67
CA GLY A 12 -2.45 -5.26 19.87
C GLY A 12 -3.55 -4.21 19.67
N LYS A 13 -3.22 -2.98 19.24
CA LYS A 13 -4.20 -1.94 18.88
C LYS A 13 -4.41 -1.77 17.37
N GLY A 14 -3.69 -2.54 16.55
CA GLY A 14 -3.96 -2.62 15.11
C GLY A 14 -5.29 -3.33 14.88
N MET A 15 -6.28 -2.61 14.33
CA MET A 15 -7.50 -3.22 13.86
C MET A 15 -7.32 -3.56 12.38
N PHE A 16 -7.45 -4.83 12.04
CA PHE A 16 -7.47 -5.27 10.66
C PHE A 16 -8.78 -4.81 10.01
N SER A 17 -8.66 -4.12 8.88
CA SER A 17 -9.77 -3.75 8.01
C SER A 17 -9.35 -4.11 6.61
N ARG A 18 -10.19 -4.85 5.90
CA ARG A 18 -9.82 -5.46 4.63
C ARG A 18 -9.63 -4.39 3.57
N VAL A 19 -8.67 -4.59 2.68
CA VAL A 19 -8.59 -3.84 1.43
C VAL A 19 -9.79 -4.26 0.59
N GLU A 20 -10.65 -3.31 0.24
CA GLU A 20 -11.82 -3.52 -0.59
C GLU A 20 -11.49 -3.24 -2.06
N HIS A 21 -10.81 -2.13 -2.32
CA HIS A 21 -10.38 -1.74 -3.66
C HIS A 21 -8.95 -1.20 -3.67
N ALA A 22 -8.24 -1.45 -4.77
CA ALA A 22 -6.94 -0.85 -5.05
C ALA A 22 -6.86 -0.55 -6.55
N ARG A 23 -6.45 0.67 -6.90
CA ARG A 23 -6.29 1.08 -8.30
C ARG A 23 -5.12 2.04 -8.48
N TYR A 24 -4.49 1.99 -9.64
CA TYR A 24 -3.40 2.89 -9.99
C TYR A 24 -3.94 4.18 -10.61
N LEU A 25 -3.57 5.34 -10.05
CA LEU A 25 -3.88 6.66 -10.55
C LEU A 25 -2.67 7.21 -11.32
N GLY A 26 -2.63 6.96 -12.62
CA GLY A 26 -1.47 7.29 -13.46
C GLY A 26 -1.12 8.79 -13.51
N TRP A 27 -2.07 9.68 -13.19
CA TRP A 27 -1.84 11.13 -13.14
C TRP A 27 -1.17 11.59 -11.83
N GLU A 28 -1.33 10.85 -10.73
CA GLU A 28 -0.66 11.12 -9.44
C GLU A 28 0.58 10.22 -9.23
N ASP A 29 0.80 9.22 -10.09
CA ASP A 29 1.80 8.17 -9.91
C ASP A 29 1.68 7.50 -8.52
N ALA A 30 0.45 7.12 -8.17
CA ALA A 30 0.10 6.57 -6.86
C ALA A 30 -1.03 5.55 -6.94
N PHE A 31 -1.22 4.79 -5.85
CA PHE A 31 -2.27 3.79 -5.71
C PHE A 31 -3.32 4.30 -4.72
N ASP A 32 -4.55 4.41 -5.18
CA ASP A 32 -5.72 4.68 -4.36
C ASP A 32 -6.22 3.36 -3.78
N VAL A 33 -6.21 3.25 -2.46
CA VAL A 33 -6.53 2.04 -1.70
C VAL A 33 -7.69 2.34 -0.76
N GLU A 34 -8.80 1.65 -0.97
CA GLU A 34 -10.01 1.74 -0.16
C GLU A 34 -10.12 0.51 0.75
N PHE A 35 -10.54 0.76 1.98
CA PHE A 35 -10.74 -0.25 3.01
C PHE A 35 -12.23 -0.38 3.36
N GLU A 36 -12.65 -1.56 3.82
CA GLU A 36 -14.05 -1.84 4.20
C GLU A 36 -14.57 -0.94 5.35
N ASP A 37 -13.68 -0.28 6.11
CA ASP A 37 -14.07 0.71 7.12
C ASP A 37 -14.33 2.12 6.55
N GLY A 38 -14.33 2.25 5.22
CA GLY A 38 -14.58 3.49 4.48
C GLY A 38 -13.40 4.46 4.43
N LEU A 39 -12.22 4.04 4.91
CA LEU A 39 -11.01 4.85 4.78
C LEU A 39 -10.33 4.62 3.44
N CYS A 40 -9.79 5.70 2.87
CA CYS A 40 -8.97 5.65 1.67
C CYS A 40 -7.55 6.16 1.95
N PHE A 41 -6.57 5.52 1.34
CA PHE A 41 -5.16 5.89 1.43
C PHE A 41 -4.59 6.02 0.02
N LEU A 42 -3.73 7.02 -0.15
CA LEU A 42 -3.00 7.24 -1.39
C LEU A 42 -1.55 6.81 -1.17
N GLU A 43 -1.18 5.66 -1.72
CA GLU A 43 0.15 5.08 -1.58
C GLU A 43 1.06 5.44 -2.77
N PRO A 44 2.15 6.19 -2.56
CA PRO A 44 3.03 6.58 -3.66
C PRO A 44 3.66 5.38 -4.35
N HIS A 45 3.66 5.37 -5.69
CA HIS A 45 4.23 4.28 -6.47
C HIS A 45 5.73 4.10 -6.19
N ALA A 46 6.46 5.19 -5.99
CA ALA A 46 7.87 5.16 -5.60
C ALA A 46 8.13 4.36 -4.31
N THR A 47 7.23 4.44 -3.33
CA THR A 47 7.33 3.71 -2.05
C THR A 47 7.17 2.22 -2.28
N ILE A 48 6.15 1.82 -3.07
CA ILE A 48 5.90 0.42 -3.44
C ILE A 48 7.07 -0.15 -4.24
N ARG A 49 7.58 0.58 -5.24
CA ARG A 49 8.73 0.14 -6.03
C ARG A 49 9.96 -0.07 -5.18
N LYS A 50 10.28 0.89 -4.30
CA LYS A 50 11.44 0.79 -3.41
C LYS A 50 11.32 -0.43 -2.48
N ALA A 51 10.15 -0.67 -1.91
CA ALA A 51 9.91 -1.80 -1.01
C ALA A 51 10.01 -3.15 -1.72
N ASN A 52 9.52 -3.23 -2.97
CA ASN A 52 9.45 -4.47 -3.75
C ASN A 52 10.61 -4.64 -4.75
N ARG A 53 11.58 -3.72 -4.77
CA ARG A 53 12.73 -3.70 -5.70
C ARG A 53 12.31 -3.68 -7.18
N ILE A 54 11.23 -2.96 -7.47
CA ILE A 54 10.72 -2.80 -8.83
C ILE A 54 11.51 -1.72 -9.57
N SER A 55 11.79 -1.96 -10.85
CA SER A 55 12.41 -0.98 -11.74
C SER A 55 11.69 0.37 -11.75
N ALA A 56 12.47 1.46 -11.77
CA ALA A 56 11.95 2.83 -11.88
C ALA A 56 11.24 3.14 -13.22
N LYS A 57 11.37 2.24 -14.20
CA LYS A 57 10.70 2.38 -15.51
C LYS A 57 9.48 1.46 -15.68
N ALA A 58 9.24 0.54 -14.74
CA ALA A 58 8.19 -0.46 -14.85
C ALA A 58 6.79 0.18 -14.72
N VAL A 59 5.90 -0.09 -15.66
CA VAL A 59 4.55 0.49 -15.70
C VAL A 59 3.55 -0.53 -15.15
N PRO A 60 2.68 -0.16 -14.17
CA PRO A 60 1.61 -1.03 -13.70
C PRO A 60 0.65 -1.37 -14.83
N VAL A 61 0.44 -2.66 -15.08
CA VAL A 61 -0.53 -3.16 -16.08
C VAL A 61 -1.74 -3.84 -15.45
N LYS A 62 -1.62 -4.28 -14.19
CA LYS A 62 -2.71 -4.94 -13.47
C LYS A 62 -2.60 -4.70 -11.97
N VAL A 63 -3.74 -4.47 -11.32
CA VAL A 63 -3.87 -4.39 -9.86
C VAL A 63 -4.96 -5.36 -9.42
N GLU A 64 -4.65 -6.22 -8.44
CA GLU A 64 -5.56 -7.26 -7.96
C GLU A 64 -5.57 -7.27 -6.43
N VAL A 65 -6.75 -7.16 -5.83
CA VAL A 65 -6.93 -7.30 -4.38
C VAL A 65 -7.09 -8.78 -4.01
N ASP A 66 -6.50 -9.18 -2.90
CA ASP A 66 -6.75 -10.48 -2.27
C ASP A 66 -8.24 -10.61 -1.89
N ARG A 67 -8.97 -11.44 -2.64
CA ARG A 67 -10.41 -11.60 -2.46
C ARG A 67 -10.78 -12.42 -1.22
N GLU A 68 -9.87 -13.27 -0.74
CA GLU A 68 -10.19 -14.17 0.37
C GLU A 68 -10.07 -13.42 1.69
N LEU A 69 -8.91 -12.81 1.95
CA LEU A 69 -8.65 -12.15 3.23
C LEU A 69 -8.70 -10.62 3.15
N GLY A 70 -8.63 -10.02 1.95
CA GLY A 70 -8.47 -8.56 1.83
C GLY A 70 -7.18 -8.07 2.49
N SER A 71 -6.17 -8.93 2.56
CA SER A 71 -4.96 -8.68 3.35
C SER A 71 -3.91 -7.88 2.60
N HIS A 72 -3.99 -7.83 1.28
CA HIS A 72 -3.03 -7.17 0.40
C HIS A 72 -3.64 -6.91 -0.98
N PHE A 73 -2.91 -6.18 -1.81
CA PHE A 73 -3.11 -6.18 -3.25
C PHE A 73 -1.79 -6.46 -3.98
N LYS A 74 -1.89 -7.01 -5.18
CA LYS A 74 -0.77 -7.31 -6.07
C LYS A 74 -0.78 -6.36 -7.26
N VAL A 75 0.40 -5.86 -7.61
CA VAL A 75 0.64 -5.07 -8.82
C VAL A 75 1.50 -5.89 -9.77
N THR A 76 1.03 -6.10 -10.99
CA THR A 76 1.83 -6.69 -12.08
C THR A 76 2.29 -5.56 -13.00
N TYR A 77 3.56 -5.61 -13.40
CA TYR A 77 4.19 -4.63 -14.26
C TYR A 77 4.42 -5.16 -15.68
N ASP A 78 4.56 -4.25 -16.64
CA ASP A 78 4.89 -4.55 -18.05
C ASP A 78 6.21 -5.32 -18.22
N THR A 79 7.16 -5.11 -17.31
CA THR A 79 8.44 -5.83 -17.24
C THR A 79 8.34 -7.28 -16.75
N GLY A 80 7.14 -7.71 -16.32
CA GLY A 80 6.92 -9.02 -15.69
C GLY A 80 7.25 -9.05 -14.20
N GLU A 81 7.76 -7.95 -13.64
CA GLU A 81 7.93 -7.78 -12.19
C GLU A 81 6.55 -7.74 -11.49
N ALA A 82 6.53 -8.06 -10.19
CA ALA A 82 5.32 -7.95 -9.38
C ALA A 82 5.64 -7.42 -7.99
N ALA A 83 4.75 -6.58 -7.47
CA ALA A 83 4.79 -6.09 -6.09
C ALA A 83 3.60 -6.64 -5.31
N GLU A 84 3.83 -7.04 -4.06
CA GLU A 84 2.77 -7.37 -3.11
C GLU A 84 2.74 -6.28 -2.02
N VAL A 85 1.58 -5.68 -1.82
CA VAL A 85 1.40 -4.53 -0.92
C VAL A 85 0.42 -4.93 0.17
N SER A 86 0.95 -5.23 1.36
CA SER A 86 0.16 -5.71 2.49
C SER A 86 -0.57 -4.59 3.23
N TRP A 87 -1.67 -4.95 3.88
CA TRP A 87 -2.40 -4.08 4.81
C TRP A 87 -1.48 -3.40 5.83
N SER A 88 -0.54 -4.16 6.41
CA SER A 88 0.42 -3.65 7.39
C SER A 88 1.31 -2.57 6.78
N PHE A 89 1.73 -2.73 5.53
CA PHE A 89 2.51 -1.71 4.85
C PHE A 89 1.77 -0.36 4.76
N ILE A 90 0.45 -0.41 4.51
CA ILE A 90 -0.40 0.76 4.28
C ILE A 90 -0.88 1.38 5.61
N ARG A 91 -1.26 0.55 6.61
CA ARG A 91 -1.94 1.01 7.84
C ARG A 91 -1.12 0.89 9.12
N GLU A 92 -0.02 0.14 9.12
CA GLU A 92 0.87 0.06 10.30
C GLU A 92 1.78 1.28 10.42
N LEU A 93 2.13 1.90 9.29
CA LEU A 93 2.92 3.13 9.25
C LEU A 93 1.96 4.33 9.09
N PRO A 94 1.82 5.21 10.10
CA PRO A 94 1.07 6.44 9.89
C PRO A 94 1.76 7.27 8.79
N PRO A 95 0.99 8.00 7.96
CA PRO A 95 1.55 8.92 6.99
C PRO A 95 2.50 9.89 7.70
N ALA A 96 3.71 10.04 7.17
CA ALA A 96 4.64 11.05 7.64
C ALA A 96 4.02 12.43 7.35
N LYS A 97 4.03 13.32 8.34
CA LYS A 97 3.70 14.74 8.14
C LYS A 97 4.71 15.39 7.20
#